data_AF-A0A0F9T5R9-F1
#
_entry.id   AF-A0A0F9T5R9-F1
#
_cell.length_a   1.000
_cell.length_b   1.000
_cell.length_c   1.000
_cell.angle_alpha   90.00
_cell.angle_beta   90.00
_cell.angle_gamma   90.00
#
_symmetry.space_group_name_H-M   'P 1'
#
loop_
_entity.id
_entity.type
_entity.pdbx_description
1 polymer ?
#
loop_
_entity_poly.entity_id
_entity_poly.type
_entity_poly.pdbx_seq_one_letter_code
_entity_poly.pdbx_strand_id
1 'polypeptide(L)'
;MLKADTARGNGQQLTDLPAEAKRFDKHKMNLNTSEEEILANVALNIQRPLPQLDIYPPQSREVVIVGGGWSTEDTIDELHELALEGKAIIATNGAGNYLVKNHIRPDILMVLDARIENLAFVEEPIPNCKYFLASQCHPELFEACKDRDLTIYHIVTFQEVEFALLYTYYGPHFRVVPGGSTVGLRGISMSHMLGFRLMHLFGFDSCYAPDGRHHSYEQKWNDKEGATTMWAELKGPSTQGATLKFRCSSWQAHQTEQFFRFLKSNGDEFKLDIHGDGLLATMLRTGARLHLQNEET
;
A
#
# COMPACT_ATOMS: atom_id res chain seq x y z
N MET A 1 23.67 1.03 -7.45
CA MET A 1 24.07 0.36 -8.70
C MET A 1 22.88 -0.53 -9.07
N LEU A 2 21.89 0.04 -9.78
CA LEU A 2 20.70 -0.70 -10.21
C LEU A 2 21.14 -1.64 -11.34
N LYS A 3 21.19 -2.96 -11.06
CA LYS A 3 21.26 -3.95 -12.13
C LYS A 3 19.84 -4.12 -12.64
N ALA A 4 19.56 -3.56 -13.82
CA ALA A 4 18.33 -3.78 -14.53
C ALA A 4 18.37 -5.21 -15.09
N ASP A 5 17.72 -6.16 -14.41
CA ASP A 5 17.41 -7.43 -15.02
C ASP A 5 16.30 -7.22 -16.07
N THR A 6 16.66 -7.54 -17.31
CA THR A 6 15.80 -7.41 -18.49
C THR A 6 15.02 -8.70 -18.73
N ALA A 7 13.69 -8.57 -18.78
CA ALA A 7 12.64 -9.51 -19.27
C ALA A 7 11.67 -9.92 -18.14
N ARG A 8 10.33 -9.89 -18.27
CA ARG A 8 9.44 -10.05 -19.44
C ARG A 8 8.22 -9.14 -19.28
N GLY A 9 7.99 -8.20 -20.20
CA GLY A 9 6.78 -7.38 -20.19
C GLY A 9 5.58 -8.15 -20.77
N ASN A 10 4.64 -8.57 -19.92
CA ASN A 10 3.38 -9.21 -20.32
C ASN A 10 2.31 -8.20 -20.78
N GLY A 11 2.70 -7.19 -21.56
CA GLY A 11 1.79 -6.21 -22.12
C GLY A 11 1.12 -6.71 -23.40
N GLN A 12 -0.22 -6.80 -23.43
CA GLN A 12 -0.94 -6.94 -24.70
C GLN A 12 -0.82 -5.63 -25.51
N GLN A 13 -0.27 -5.71 -26.72
CA GLN A 13 -0.35 -4.63 -27.71
C GLN A 13 -1.81 -4.46 -28.14
N LEU A 14 -2.39 -3.30 -27.86
CA LEU A 14 -3.70 -2.88 -28.36
C LEU A 14 -3.54 -1.48 -28.96
N THR A 15 -4.00 -1.27 -30.19
CA THR A 15 -3.61 -0.10 -30.98
C THR A 15 -4.41 1.17 -30.70
N ASP A 16 -5.62 1.13 -30.14
CA ASP A 16 -6.42 2.37 -29.93
C ASP A 16 -7.24 2.36 -28.63
N LEU A 17 -7.43 3.54 -28.02
CA LEU A 17 -8.39 3.76 -26.94
C LEU A 17 -9.81 3.82 -27.53
N PRO A 18 -10.85 3.23 -26.88
CA PRO A 18 -12.21 3.35 -27.36
C PRO A 18 -12.66 4.83 -27.43
N ALA A 19 -13.45 5.19 -28.45
CA ALA A 19 -13.91 6.56 -28.69
C ALA A 19 -14.74 7.13 -27.51
N GLU A 20 -15.33 6.26 -26.71
CA GLU A 20 -16.13 6.54 -25.53
C GLU A 20 -15.33 6.71 -24.22
N ALA A 21 -14.00 6.61 -24.26
CA ALA A 21 -13.16 6.78 -23.07
C ALA A 21 -13.33 8.19 -22.46
N LYS A 22 -13.71 8.26 -21.18
CA LYS A 22 -13.84 9.51 -20.42
C LYS A 22 -12.73 9.62 -19.39
N ARG A 23 -12.32 10.85 -19.07
CA ARG A 23 -11.40 11.12 -17.96
C ARG A 23 -12.05 10.70 -16.65
N PHE A 24 -11.34 9.94 -15.83
CA PHE A 24 -11.80 9.51 -14.52
C PHE A 24 -12.09 10.73 -13.62
N ASP A 25 -13.23 10.69 -12.92
CA ASP A 25 -13.63 11.68 -11.94
C ASP A 25 -13.45 11.13 -10.52
N LYS A 26 -12.37 11.56 -9.87
CA LYS A 26 -12.00 11.18 -8.50
C LYS A 26 -13.04 11.55 -7.44
N HIS A 27 -13.95 12.48 -7.73
CA HIS A 27 -14.99 12.90 -6.79
C HIS A 27 -16.13 11.88 -6.62
N LYS A 28 -16.10 10.77 -7.39
CA LYS A 28 -17.07 9.68 -7.32
C LYS A 28 -16.61 8.47 -6.49
N MET A 29 -15.48 8.58 -5.79
CA MET A 29 -15.05 7.55 -4.86
C MET A 29 -15.86 7.63 -3.56
N ASN A 30 -16.43 6.50 -3.14
CA ASN A 30 -17.12 6.39 -1.87
C ASN A 30 -16.18 5.79 -0.83
N LEU A 31 -16.30 6.24 0.42
CA LEU A 31 -15.66 5.57 1.53
C LEU A 31 -16.40 4.28 1.88
N ASN A 32 -15.61 3.39 2.46
CA ASN A 32 -15.96 2.04 2.80
C ASN A 32 -16.79 1.91 4.08
N THR A 33 -16.80 2.99 4.87
CA THR A 33 -17.44 3.19 6.18
C THR A 33 -17.82 4.68 6.25
N SER A 34 -18.91 5.04 6.92
CA SER A 34 -19.34 6.44 6.99
C SER A 34 -18.36 7.30 7.80
N GLU A 35 -18.38 8.61 7.55
CA GLU A 35 -17.57 9.57 8.32
C GLU A 35 -17.90 9.53 9.81
N GLU A 36 -19.18 9.48 10.17
CA GLU A 36 -19.64 9.39 11.56
C GLU A 36 -19.08 8.14 12.27
N GLU A 37 -19.16 6.97 11.62
CA GLU A 37 -18.60 5.72 12.17
C GLU A 37 -17.08 5.78 12.31
N ILE A 38 -16.36 6.36 11.33
CA ILE A 38 -14.91 6.53 11.42
C ILE A 38 -14.55 7.41 12.62
N LEU A 39 -15.20 8.55 12.78
CA LEU A 39 -14.98 9.46 13.90
C LEU A 39 -15.31 8.81 15.25
N ALA A 40 -16.38 8.02 15.32
CA ALA A 40 -16.75 7.26 16.50
C ALA A 40 -15.68 6.21 16.86
N ASN A 41 -15.17 5.48 15.87
CA ASN A 41 -14.08 4.52 16.07
C ASN A 41 -12.81 5.21 16.61
N VAL A 42 -12.40 6.34 16.00
CA VAL A 42 -11.25 7.11 16.48
C VAL A 42 -11.46 7.53 17.94
N ALA A 43 -12.62 8.11 18.27
CA ALA A 43 -12.93 8.59 19.61
C ALA A 43 -12.87 7.47 20.67
N LEU A 44 -13.30 6.25 20.32
CA LEU A 44 -13.24 5.08 21.21
C LEU A 44 -11.83 4.51 21.35
N ASN A 45 -11.10 4.37 20.23
CA ASN A 45 -9.83 3.67 20.22
C ASN A 45 -8.68 4.49 20.83
N ILE A 46 -8.71 5.83 20.70
CA ILE A 46 -7.68 6.68 21.31
C ILE A 46 -7.70 6.63 22.85
N GLN A 47 -8.81 6.21 23.45
CA GLN A 47 -8.93 6.08 24.92
C GLN A 47 -8.20 4.84 25.46
N ARG A 48 -7.69 3.96 24.59
CA ARG A 48 -7.00 2.73 24.98
C ARG A 48 -5.58 3.06 25.43
N PRO A 49 -5.07 2.47 26.52
CA PRO A 49 -3.73 2.72 27.04
C PRO A 49 -2.67 1.97 26.21
N LEU A 50 -2.59 2.28 24.91
CA LEU A 50 -1.70 1.63 23.95
C LEU A 50 -0.52 2.53 23.61
N PRO A 51 0.66 1.96 23.29
CA PRO A 51 1.73 2.74 22.71
C PRO A 51 1.30 3.30 21.35
N GLN A 52 1.63 4.57 21.11
CA GLN A 52 1.46 5.21 19.81
C GLN A 52 2.68 4.96 18.93
N LEU A 53 2.47 4.89 17.61
CA LEU A 53 3.55 4.99 16.64
C LEU A 53 4.29 6.33 16.82
N ASP A 54 5.62 6.28 16.84
CA ASP A 54 6.47 7.47 16.86
C ASP A 54 7.54 7.44 15.75
N ILE A 55 8.33 8.50 15.68
CA ILE A 55 9.39 8.71 14.71
C ILE A 55 10.72 8.23 15.28
N TYR A 56 11.46 7.46 14.49
CA TYR A 56 12.75 6.89 14.83
C TYR A 56 13.86 7.44 13.92
N PRO A 57 15.10 7.51 14.41
CA PRO A 57 16.26 7.87 13.59
C PRO A 57 16.41 6.94 12.38
N PRO A 58 17.02 7.42 11.28
CA PRO A 58 17.31 6.60 10.12
C PRO A 58 18.12 5.34 10.48
N GLN A 59 17.81 4.23 9.80
CA GLN A 59 18.51 2.95 9.96
C GLN A 59 18.90 2.34 8.60
N SER A 60 19.90 1.44 8.64
CA SER A 60 20.45 0.78 7.46
C SER A 60 19.75 -0.52 7.10
N ARG A 61 18.98 -1.13 8.02
CA ARG A 61 18.20 -2.34 7.69
C ARG A 61 17.19 -1.98 6.61
N GLU A 62 16.99 -2.88 5.68
CA GLU A 62 15.98 -2.72 4.62
C GLU A 62 14.64 -3.30 5.08
N VAL A 63 13.55 -2.79 4.50
CA VAL A 63 12.20 -3.24 4.81
C VAL A 63 11.48 -3.69 3.54
N VAL A 64 10.72 -4.76 3.67
CA VAL A 64 9.79 -5.25 2.65
C VAL A 64 8.38 -4.91 3.10
N ILE A 65 7.64 -4.22 2.25
CA ILE A 65 6.25 -3.84 2.46
C ILE A 65 5.40 -4.67 1.51
N VAL A 66 4.48 -5.46 2.07
CA VAL A 66 3.68 -6.42 1.32
C VAL A 66 2.21 -5.99 1.28
N GLY A 67 1.77 -5.63 0.09
CA GLY A 67 0.39 -5.40 -0.30
C GLY A 67 -0.33 -6.69 -0.70
N GLY A 68 -1.65 -6.62 -0.78
CA GLY A 68 -2.48 -7.76 -1.15
C GLY A 68 -2.58 -8.04 -2.66
N GLY A 69 -1.91 -7.25 -3.51
CA GLY A 69 -1.98 -7.36 -4.96
C GLY A 69 -1.65 -8.74 -5.52
N TRP A 70 -2.07 -9.01 -6.74
CA TRP A 70 -1.93 -10.31 -7.41
C TRP A 70 -0.47 -10.69 -7.70
N SER A 71 0.42 -9.72 -7.89
CA SER A 71 1.83 -10.02 -8.20
C SER A 71 2.61 -10.55 -7.01
N THR A 72 2.08 -10.45 -5.77
CA THR A 72 2.73 -11.06 -4.59
C THR A 72 2.88 -12.57 -4.76
N GLU A 73 1.89 -13.25 -5.37
CA GLU A 73 1.99 -14.68 -5.68
C GLU A 73 3.12 -14.97 -6.68
N ASP A 74 3.21 -14.17 -7.74
CA ASP A 74 4.23 -14.35 -8.79
C ASP A 74 5.66 -14.04 -8.30
N THR A 75 5.79 -13.34 -7.18
CA THR A 75 7.06 -12.87 -6.62
C THR A 75 7.34 -13.43 -5.22
N ILE A 76 6.62 -14.48 -4.81
CA ILE A 76 6.72 -15.03 -3.45
C ILE A 76 8.11 -15.62 -3.13
N ASP A 77 8.77 -16.22 -4.12
CA ASP A 77 10.12 -16.78 -3.96
C ASP A 77 11.16 -15.70 -3.68
N GLU A 78 11.07 -14.56 -4.38
CA GLU A 78 11.92 -13.39 -4.10
C GLU A 78 11.66 -12.84 -2.70
N LEU A 79 10.39 -12.78 -2.28
CA LEU A 79 10.03 -12.37 -0.92
C LEU A 79 10.66 -13.29 0.15
N HIS A 80 10.70 -14.61 -0.12
CA HIS A 80 11.38 -15.57 0.75
C HIS A 80 12.88 -15.28 0.87
N GLU A 81 13.55 -15.00 -0.24
CA GLU A 81 14.97 -14.67 -0.25
C GLU A 81 15.25 -13.42 0.60
N LEU A 82 14.47 -12.35 0.40
CA LEU A 82 14.57 -11.12 1.17
C LEU A 82 14.32 -11.34 2.68
N ALA A 83 13.37 -12.21 3.03
CA ALA A 83 13.10 -12.58 4.42
C ALA A 83 14.26 -13.38 5.04
N LEU A 84 14.87 -14.31 4.29
CA LEU A 84 16.03 -15.09 4.73
C LEU A 84 17.29 -14.23 4.91
N GLU A 85 17.42 -13.16 4.13
CA GLU A 85 18.47 -12.15 4.30
C GLU A 85 18.26 -11.24 5.53
N GLY A 86 17.14 -11.40 6.26
CA GLY A 86 16.87 -10.69 7.50
C GLY A 86 16.29 -9.29 7.30
N LYS A 87 15.76 -8.96 6.12
CA LYS A 87 15.00 -7.72 5.92
C LYS A 87 13.77 -7.69 6.83
N ALA A 88 13.37 -6.50 7.28
CA ALA A 88 12.15 -6.37 8.08
C ALA A 88 10.91 -6.57 7.20
N ILE A 89 9.89 -7.30 7.66
CA ILE A 89 8.69 -7.56 6.86
C ILE A 89 7.47 -6.84 7.46
N ILE A 90 6.87 -5.94 6.69
CA ILE A 90 5.61 -5.26 7.03
C ILE A 90 4.53 -5.77 6.07
N ALA A 91 3.59 -6.55 6.60
CA ALA A 91 2.41 -6.96 5.86
C ALA A 91 1.27 -5.95 6.07
N THR A 92 0.47 -5.73 5.03
CA THR A 92 -0.71 -4.84 5.10
C THR A 92 -2.01 -5.62 4.94
N ASN A 93 -2.99 -5.34 5.80
CA ASN A 93 -4.32 -5.95 5.76
C ASN A 93 -4.23 -7.50 5.60
N GLY A 94 -4.97 -8.08 4.66
CA GLY A 94 -5.01 -9.53 4.42
C GLY A 94 -3.69 -10.17 3.97
N ALA A 95 -2.69 -9.37 3.56
CA ALA A 95 -1.39 -9.90 3.18
C ALA A 95 -0.71 -10.63 4.34
N GLY A 96 -0.99 -10.27 5.60
CA GLY A 96 -0.40 -10.94 6.78
C GLY A 96 -0.70 -12.44 6.80
N ASN A 97 -1.98 -12.79 6.65
CA ASN A 97 -2.41 -14.19 6.62
C ASN A 97 -1.88 -14.93 5.38
N TYR A 98 -1.80 -14.24 4.24
CA TYR A 98 -1.23 -14.82 3.02
C TYR A 98 0.25 -15.18 3.18
N LEU A 99 1.03 -14.29 3.79
CA LEU A 99 2.45 -14.55 4.07
C LEU A 99 2.63 -15.74 5.01
N VAL A 100 1.84 -15.82 6.09
CA VAL A 100 1.92 -16.95 7.04
C VAL A 100 1.61 -18.28 6.35
N LYS A 101 0.61 -18.32 5.46
CA LYS A 101 0.29 -19.51 4.64
C LYS A 101 1.43 -19.93 3.72
N ASN A 102 2.23 -18.97 3.25
CA ASN A 102 3.43 -19.20 2.46
C ASN A 102 4.69 -19.27 3.33
N HIS A 103 4.58 -19.56 4.62
CA HIS A 103 5.74 -19.74 5.51
C HIS A 103 6.64 -18.49 5.66
N ILE A 104 6.09 -17.30 5.46
CA ILE A 104 6.78 -16.03 5.68
C ILE A 104 6.10 -15.32 6.85
N ARG A 105 6.88 -15.06 7.90
CA ARG A 105 6.38 -14.41 9.12
C ARG A 105 6.58 -12.89 9.01
N PRO A 106 5.51 -12.07 9.02
CA PRO A 106 5.67 -10.63 9.13
C PRO A 106 6.22 -10.23 10.50
N ASP A 107 7.05 -9.18 10.53
CA ASP A 107 7.46 -8.50 11.77
C ASP A 107 6.39 -7.51 12.24
N ILE A 108 5.66 -6.90 11.29
CA ILE A 108 4.55 -5.98 11.55
C ILE A 108 3.36 -6.35 10.64
N LEU A 109 2.16 -6.44 11.23
CA LEU A 109 0.90 -6.43 10.50
C LEU A 109 0.22 -5.07 10.68
N MET A 110 0.08 -4.33 9.58
CA MET A 110 -0.57 -3.02 9.53
C MET A 110 -2.01 -3.13 9.02
N VAL A 111 -2.98 -2.64 9.78
CA VAL A 111 -4.40 -2.61 9.38
C VAL A 111 -4.95 -1.19 9.42
N LEU A 112 -5.61 -0.79 8.32
CA LEU A 112 -6.04 0.60 8.12
C LEU A 112 -7.55 0.82 8.21
N ASP A 113 -8.35 0.04 7.47
CA ASP A 113 -9.74 0.44 7.19
C ASP A 113 -10.65 0.25 8.42
N ALA A 114 -11.70 1.07 8.50
CA ALA A 114 -12.66 1.14 9.61
C ALA A 114 -13.72 0.02 9.65
N ARG A 115 -13.58 -0.98 8.77
CA ARG A 115 -14.54 -2.06 8.55
C ARG A 115 -14.39 -3.18 9.57
N ILE A 116 -15.53 -3.74 10.03
CA ILE A 116 -15.56 -4.90 10.92
C ILE A 116 -14.99 -6.15 10.25
N GLU A 117 -15.15 -6.27 8.93
CA GLU A 117 -14.68 -7.40 8.14
C GLU A 117 -13.16 -7.61 8.23
N ASN A 118 -12.41 -6.56 8.59
CA ASN A 118 -10.97 -6.63 8.82
C ASN A 118 -10.60 -7.50 10.04
N LEU A 119 -11.57 -7.93 10.87
CA LEU A 119 -11.35 -8.96 11.90
C LEU A 119 -10.74 -10.23 11.31
N ALA A 120 -11.12 -10.59 10.07
CA ALA A 120 -10.57 -11.75 9.38
C ALA A 120 -9.04 -11.70 9.21
N PHE A 121 -8.44 -10.50 9.26
CA PHE A 121 -6.98 -10.34 9.17
C PHE A 121 -6.24 -10.67 10.47
N VAL A 122 -6.96 -10.74 11.60
CA VAL A 122 -6.39 -10.89 12.93
C VAL A 122 -6.97 -12.07 13.70
N GLU A 123 -7.78 -12.93 13.09
CA GLU A 123 -8.37 -14.12 13.74
C GLU A 123 -7.29 -14.96 14.44
N GLU A 124 -6.26 -15.36 13.69
CA GLU A 124 -5.14 -16.14 14.23
C GLU A 124 -3.97 -15.21 14.63
N PRO A 125 -3.42 -15.37 15.85
CA PRO A 125 -2.24 -14.63 16.27
C PRO A 125 -1.00 -15.11 15.49
N ILE A 126 -0.21 -14.15 15.01
CA ILE A 126 1.06 -14.38 14.34
C ILE A 126 2.17 -14.24 15.40
N PRO A 127 2.91 -15.31 15.74
CA PRO A 127 3.95 -15.24 16.76
C PRO A 127 5.00 -14.19 16.44
N ASN A 128 5.45 -13.45 17.47
CA ASN A 128 6.49 -12.41 17.36
C ASN A 128 6.20 -11.30 16.32
N CYS A 129 4.93 -11.08 15.99
CA CYS A 129 4.49 -10.01 15.08
C CYS A 129 3.91 -8.85 15.91
N LYS A 130 4.25 -7.62 15.52
CA LYS A 130 3.62 -6.41 16.04
C LYS A 130 2.37 -6.10 15.23
N TYR A 131 1.29 -5.72 15.91
CA TYR A 131 0.03 -5.33 15.30
C TYR A 131 -0.07 -3.82 15.33
N PHE A 132 -0.06 -3.20 14.16
CA PHE A 132 -0.21 -1.77 14.01
C PHE A 132 -1.62 -1.51 13.49
N LEU A 133 -2.49 -0.97 14.34
CA LEU A 133 -3.89 -0.69 14.00
C LEU A 133 -4.14 0.81 13.91
N ALA A 134 -4.78 1.25 12.83
CA ALA A 134 -5.19 2.64 12.72
C ALA A 134 -6.25 2.97 13.78
N SER A 135 -6.23 4.18 14.32
CA SER A 135 -7.26 4.61 15.28
C SER A 135 -8.69 4.55 14.72
N GLN A 136 -8.86 4.62 13.40
CA GLN A 136 -10.15 4.48 12.74
C GLN A 136 -10.64 3.03 12.59
N CYS A 137 -9.79 2.02 12.83
CA CYS A 137 -10.18 0.62 12.73
C CYS A 137 -11.37 0.30 13.65
N HIS A 138 -12.20 -0.67 13.28
CA HIS A 138 -13.33 -1.06 14.10
C HIS A 138 -12.86 -1.48 15.51
N PRO A 139 -13.51 -1.04 16.61
CA PRO A 139 -13.06 -1.31 17.99
C PRO A 139 -12.84 -2.78 18.32
N GLU A 140 -13.65 -3.68 17.75
CA GLU A 140 -13.48 -5.14 17.88
C GLU A 140 -12.11 -5.66 17.40
N LEU A 141 -11.43 -4.99 16.45
CA LEU A 141 -10.07 -5.37 16.07
C LEU A 141 -9.08 -5.17 17.22
N PHE A 142 -9.27 -4.11 18.01
CA PHE A 142 -8.45 -3.85 19.19
C PHE A 142 -8.73 -4.88 20.28
N GLU A 143 -10.00 -5.27 20.48
CA GLU A 143 -10.37 -6.33 21.42
C GLU A 143 -9.78 -7.69 21.02
N ALA A 144 -9.82 -8.03 19.73
CA ALA A 144 -9.22 -9.25 19.19
C ALA A 144 -7.68 -9.30 19.32
N CYS A 145 -7.04 -8.12 19.41
CA CYS A 145 -5.58 -7.98 19.51
C CYS A 145 -5.08 -7.57 20.91
N LYS A 146 -5.93 -7.49 21.94
CA LYS A 146 -5.60 -6.89 23.24
C LYS A 146 -4.44 -7.55 23.99
N ASP A 147 -4.25 -8.85 23.77
CA ASP A 147 -3.17 -9.65 24.40
C ASP A 147 -1.95 -9.81 23.47
N ARG A 148 -1.85 -8.99 22.42
CA ARG A 148 -0.77 -8.99 21.42
C ARG A 148 0.10 -7.75 21.56
N ASP A 149 1.26 -7.74 20.89
CA ASP A 149 2.12 -6.55 20.80
C ASP A 149 1.46 -5.52 19.88
N LEU A 150 0.61 -4.69 20.47
CA LEU A 150 -0.30 -3.78 19.78
C LEU A 150 0.20 -2.33 19.87
N THR A 151 0.29 -1.66 18.72
CA THR A 151 0.60 -0.22 18.58
C THR A 151 -0.52 0.46 17.83
N ILE A 152 -1.01 1.59 18.33
CA ILE A 152 -1.98 2.42 17.63
C ILE A 152 -1.24 3.43 16.75
N TYR A 153 -1.74 3.67 15.53
CA TYR A 153 -1.27 4.75 14.68
C TYR A 153 -2.43 5.60 14.19
N HIS A 154 -2.15 6.86 13.85
CA HIS A 154 -3.19 7.80 13.45
C HIS A 154 -3.04 8.19 11.99
N ILE A 155 -4.17 8.25 11.30
CA ILE A 155 -4.30 8.93 10.02
C ILE A 155 -5.34 10.04 10.18
N VAL A 156 -5.39 10.93 9.20
CA VAL A 156 -6.38 12.00 9.15
C VAL A 156 -6.99 11.97 7.74
N THR A 157 -8.21 11.47 7.65
CA THR A 157 -9.04 11.37 6.45
C THR A 157 -9.90 12.62 6.29
N PHE A 158 -10.49 13.12 7.37
CA PHE A 158 -11.42 14.26 7.47
C PHE A 158 -10.77 15.50 8.10
N GLN A 159 -9.47 15.68 7.82
CA GLN A 159 -8.66 16.86 8.16
C GLN A 159 -8.92 17.42 9.57
N GLU A 160 -9.63 18.54 9.66
CA GLU A 160 -9.75 19.34 10.88
C GLU A 160 -10.47 18.60 12.02
N VAL A 161 -11.49 17.79 11.72
CA VAL A 161 -12.32 17.16 12.76
C VAL A 161 -11.55 16.04 13.48
N GLU A 162 -10.94 15.13 12.72
CA GLU A 162 -10.09 14.06 13.29
C GLU A 162 -8.86 14.63 13.98
N PHE A 163 -8.22 15.66 13.40
CA PHE A 163 -7.07 16.30 14.03
C PHE A 163 -7.45 16.95 15.36
N ALA A 164 -8.58 17.66 15.43
CA ALA A 164 -9.07 18.27 16.65
C ALA A 164 -9.39 17.21 17.72
N LEU A 165 -9.95 16.07 17.32
CA LEU A 165 -10.22 14.95 18.22
C LEU A 165 -8.92 14.38 18.81
N LEU A 166 -7.92 14.10 17.97
CA LEU A 166 -6.60 13.62 18.40
C LEU A 166 -5.88 14.63 19.30
N TYR A 167 -5.91 15.91 18.93
CA TYR A 167 -5.29 16.99 19.71
C TYR A 167 -5.98 17.20 21.06
N THR A 168 -7.30 17.05 21.13
CA THR A 168 -8.04 17.16 22.39
C THR A 168 -7.62 16.08 23.38
N TYR A 169 -7.34 14.87 22.89
CA TYR A 169 -6.97 13.74 23.74
C TYR A 169 -5.47 13.70 24.07
N TYR A 170 -4.61 13.82 23.06
CA TYR A 170 -3.15 13.69 23.20
C TYR A 170 -2.39 15.02 23.32
N GLY A 171 -3.07 16.16 23.17
CA GLY A 171 -2.38 17.44 22.98
C GLY A 171 -1.48 17.37 21.72
N PRO A 172 -0.27 17.94 21.76
CA PRO A 172 0.69 17.83 20.66
C PRO A 172 1.43 16.47 20.60
N HIS A 173 1.11 15.52 21.50
CA HIS A 173 1.87 14.27 21.68
C HIS A 173 1.31 13.10 20.87
N PHE A 174 1.03 13.33 19.58
CA PHE A 174 0.68 12.29 18.62
C PHE A 174 1.43 12.49 17.31
N ARG A 175 1.46 11.43 16.49
CA ARG A 175 1.98 11.46 15.13
C ARG A 175 0.89 11.01 14.17
N VAL A 176 0.78 11.73 13.06
CA VAL A 176 -0.06 11.33 11.93
C VAL A 176 0.85 10.64 10.92
N VAL A 177 0.49 9.44 10.50
CA VAL A 177 1.13 8.77 9.36
C VAL A 177 0.60 9.46 8.10
N PRO A 178 1.40 10.24 7.36
CA PRO A 178 0.96 10.85 6.11
C PRO A 178 0.80 9.77 5.02
N GLY A 179 0.26 10.15 3.86
CA GLY A 179 0.18 9.26 2.70
C GLY A 179 -1.16 9.32 1.98
N GLY A 180 -1.34 8.43 1.00
CA GLY A 180 -2.56 8.34 0.20
C GLY A 180 -3.70 7.59 0.89
N SER A 181 -4.71 7.20 0.11
CA SER A 181 -5.94 6.58 0.60
C SER A 181 -5.84 5.08 0.83
N THR A 182 -4.67 4.46 0.65
CA THR A 182 -4.49 3.01 0.76
C THR A 182 -3.48 2.65 1.84
N VAL A 183 -3.66 1.49 2.47
CA VAL A 183 -2.73 0.97 3.49
C VAL A 183 -1.31 0.83 2.95
N GLY A 184 -1.12 0.44 1.68
CA GLY A 184 0.20 0.35 1.07
C GLY A 184 0.94 1.69 1.04
N LEU A 185 0.27 2.79 0.64
CA LEU A 185 0.89 4.13 0.63
C LEU A 185 1.19 4.63 2.04
N ARG A 186 0.32 4.32 3.01
CA ARG A 186 0.58 4.61 4.43
C ARG A 186 1.75 3.76 4.94
N GLY A 187 1.90 2.53 4.49
CA GLY A 187 3.02 1.63 4.81
C GLY A 187 4.38 2.23 4.42
N ILE A 188 4.48 2.90 3.27
CA ILE A 188 5.72 3.60 2.84
C ILE A 188 6.05 4.73 3.84
N SER A 189 5.06 5.58 4.14
CA SER A 189 5.25 6.70 5.09
C SER A 189 5.56 6.22 6.50
N MET A 190 4.89 5.18 6.96
CA MET A 190 5.13 4.53 8.25
C MET A 190 6.54 3.94 8.32
N SER A 191 6.99 3.27 7.26
CA SER A 191 8.35 2.74 7.17
C SER A 191 9.39 3.85 7.27
N HIS A 192 9.16 4.98 6.60
CA HIS A 192 10.02 6.16 6.72
C HIS A 192 10.06 6.70 8.16
N MET A 193 8.91 6.78 8.83
CA MET A 193 8.81 7.18 10.25
C MET A 193 9.56 6.21 11.18
N LEU A 194 9.55 4.91 10.89
CA LEU A 194 10.31 3.87 11.60
C LEU A 194 11.82 3.89 11.27
N GLY A 195 12.29 4.89 10.53
CA GLY A 195 13.70 5.07 10.20
C GLY A 195 14.17 4.33 8.95
N PHE A 196 13.32 3.53 8.29
CA PHE A 196 13.72 2.84 7.06
C PHE A 196 13.92 3.83 5.91
N ARG A 197 14.94 3.58 5.09
CA ARG A 197 15.29 4.40 3.91
C ARG A 197 15.42 3.60 2.63
N LEU A 198 15.46 2.28 2.72
CA LEU A 198 15.52 1.34 1.61
C LEU A 198 14.32 0.40 1.75
N MET A 199 13.40 0.44 0.79
CA MET A 199 12.13 -0.25 0.88
C MET A 199 11.85 -1.06 -0.38
N HIS A 200 11.43 -2.31 -0.21
CA HIS A 200 10.94 -3.19 -1.26
C HIS A 200 9.42 -3.26 -1.20
N LEU A 201 8.74 -3.08 -2.32
CA LEU A 201 7.29 -3.06 -2.43
C LEU A 201 6.79 -4.29 -3.20
N PHE A 202 6.01 -5.15 -2.56
CA PHE A 202 5.41 -6.35 -3.15
C PHE A 202 3.89 -6.24 -3.19
N GLY A 203 3.23 -6.64 -4.28
CA GLY A 203 1.77 -6.56 -4.40
C GLY A 203 1.23 -5.13 -4.52
N PHE A 204 2.05 -4.19 -4.99
CA PHE A 204 1.67 -2.81 -5.29
C PHE A 204 1.27 -2.70 -6.77
N ASP A 205 0.25 -3.45 -7.19
CA ASP A 205 -0.05 -3.58 -8.62
C ASP A 205 -0.77 -2.38 -9.20
N SER A 206 -1.74 -1.82 -8.44
CA SER A 206 -2.71 -0.84 -8.91
C SER A 206 -3.36 -1.21 -10.26
N CYS A 207 -3.52 -2.49 -10.54
CA CYS A 207 -4.25 -3.02 -11.69
C CYS A 207 -4.71 -4.44 -11.40
N TYR A 208 -5.59 -4.98 -12.26
CA TYR A 208 -5.92 -6.40 -12.27
C TYR A 208 -4.83 -7.20 -12.99
N ALA A 209 -4.67 -8.46 -12.61
CA ALA A 209 -3.94 -9.47 -13.35
C ALA A 209 -4.59 -9.72 -14.73
N PRO A 210 -3.85 -10.29 -15.71
CA PRO A 210 -4.40 -10.67 -17.01
C PRO A 210 -5.58 -11.65 -16.92
N ASP A 211 -5.58 -12.55 -15.92
CA ASP A 211 -6.66 -13.50 -15.65
C ASP A 211 -7.84 -12.89 -14.86
N GLY A 212 -7.72 -11.62 -14.48
CA GLY A 212 -8.76 -10.84 -13.85
C GLY A 212 -8.68 -10.75 -12.32
N ARG A 213 -7.73 -11.42 -11.67
CA ARG A 213 -7.52 -11.32 -10.22
C ARG A 213 -7.08 -9.91 -9.81
N HIS A 214 -7.44 -9.51 -8.59
CA HIS A 214 -6.98 -8.24 -7.98
C HIS A 214 -6.16 -8.44 -6.71
N HIS A 215 -6.25 -9.62 -6.09
CA HIS A 215 -5.44 -10.02 -4.93
C HIS A 215 -4.81 -11.40 -5.14
N SER A 216 -3.75 -11.70 -4.38
CA SER A 216 -3.11 -13.03 -4.30
C SER A 216 -3.90 -14.04 -3.44
N TYR A 217 -5.01 -13.60 -2.84
CA TYR A 217 -5.89 -14.41 -2.00
C TYR A 217 -7.34 -14.00 -2.19
N GLU A 218 -8.28 -14.87 -1.82
CA GLU A 218 -9.71 -14.58 -1.96
C GLU A 218 -10.12 -13.42 -1.02
N GLN A 219 -10.62 -12.33 -1.61
CA GLN A 219 -11.14 -11.18 -0.87
C GLN A 219 -12.31 -10.53 -1.62
N LYS A 220 -13.53 -10.79 -1.14
CA LYS A 220 -14.78 -10.45 -1.86
C LYS A 220 -15.24 -8.99 -1.73
N TRP A 221 -14.71 -8.24 -0.77
CA TRP A 221 -15.28 -6.94 -0.37
C TRP A 221 -15.15 -5.86 -1.44
N ASN A 222 -14.22 -6.03 -2.40
CA ASN A 222 -13.99 -5.08 -3.49
C ASN A 222 -14.55 -5.57 -4.83
N ASP A 223 -15.18 -6.75 -4.89
CA ASP A 223 -15.63 -7.36 -6.15
C ASP A 223 -16.74 -6.58 -6.86
N LYS A 224 -17.48 -5.75 -6.11
CA LYS A 224 -18.60 -4.95 -6.63
C LYS A 224 -18.18 -3.56 -7.14
N GLU A 225 -16.92 -3.17 -6.94
CA GLU A 225 -16.41 -1.88 -7.39
C GLU A 225 -16.03 -1.99 -8.87
N GLY A 226 -16.97 -1.61 -9.74
CA GLY A 226 -16.87 -1.75 -11.19
C GLY A 226 -15.48 -1.41 -11.74
N ALA A 227 -14.87 -2.39 -12.40
CA ALA A 227 -13.58 -2.27 -13.06
C ALA A 227 -13.69 -1.21 -14.17
N THR A 228 -13.27 0.03 -13.87
CA THR A 228 -13.15 1.06 -14.89
C THR A 228 -11.89 0.78 -15.67
N THR A 229 -12.01 0.18 -16.86
CA THR A 229 -10.87 -0.10 -17.75
C THR A 229 -10.10 1.18 -18.04
N MET A 230 -9.03 1.40 -17.28
CA MET A 230 -8.01 2.39 -17.59
C MET A 230 -6.95 1.74 -18.48
N TRP A 231 -6.16 2.57 -19.16
CA TRP A 231 -5.03 2.11 -19.95
C TRP A 231 -3.94 3.16 -19.78
N ALA A 232 -2.72 2.75 -19.40
CA ALA A 232 -1.62 3.67 -19.11
C ALA A 232 -0.62 3.69 -20.28
N GLU A 233 -0.67 4.74 -21.09
CA GLU A 233 0.23 4.91 -22.24
C GLU A 233 1.64 5.31 -21.77
N LEU A 234 2.65 4.51 -22.12
CA LEU A 234 4.04 4.78 -21.81
C LEU A 234 4.81 5.12 -23.10
N LYS A 235 4.99 6.41 -23.35
CA LYS A 235 5.81 6.91 -24.46
C LYS A 235 7.25 7.08 -24.01
N GLY A 236 8.16 6.30 -24.60
CA GLY A 236 9.59 6.49 -24.45
C GLY A 236 10.32 6.13 -25.75
N PRO A 237 11.57 6.63 -25.97
CA PRO A 237 12.34 6.33 -27.18
C PRO A 237 12.50 4.82 -27.46
N SER A 238 12.46 4.03 -26.40
CA SER A 238 12.67 2.58 -26.38
C SER A 238 11.39 1.75 -26.31
N THR A 239 10.19 2.35 -26.28
CA THR A 239 8.93 1.58 -26.36
C THR A 239 8.48 1.33 -27.80
N GLN A 240 9.19 1.83 -28.83
CA GLN A 240 8.74 1.77 -30.24
C GLN A 240 7.26 2.20 -30.41
N GLY A 241 6.75 3.09 -29.56
CA GLY A 241 5.35 3.50 -29.58
C GLY A 241 4.36 2.47 -29.02
N ALA A 242 4.80 1.44 -28.30
CA ALA A 242 3.93 0.45 -27.68
C ALA A 242 3.14 1.05 -26.50
N THR A 243 1.83 1.11 -26.66
CA THR A 243 0.88 1.44 -25.58
C THR A 243 0.69 0.23 -24.69
N LEU A 244 1.24 0.28 -23.47
CA LEU A 244 0.89 -0.69 -22.42
C LEU A 244 -0.48 -0.35 -21.84
N LYS A 245 -1.15 -1.38 -21.37
CA LYS A 245 -2.60 -1.37 -21.25
C LYS A 245 -2.94 -2.20 -20.00
N PHE A 246 -3.30 -1.50 -18.91
CA PHE A 246 -3.59 -2.07 -17.59
C PHE A 246 -5.04 -1.85 -17.15
N ARG A 247 -5.84 -2.91 -17.07
CA ARG A 247 -7.20 -2.82 -16.49
C ARG A 247 -7.11 -2.50 -15.00
N CYS A 248 -7.85 -1.50 -14.52
CA CYS A 248 -7.83 -1.06 -13.12
C CYS A 248 -9.26 -0.83 -12.61
N SER A 249 -9.44 -0.70 -11.30
CA SER A 249 -10.63 -0.06 -10.70
C SER A 249 -10.38 1.44 -10.49
N SER A 250 -11.43 2.18 -10.10
CA SER A 250 -11.33 3.61 -9.77
C SER A 250 -10.35 3.88 -8.61
N TRP A 251 -10.33 3.05 -7.58
CA TRP A 251 -9.43 3.22 -6.44
C TRP A 251 -7.98 2.86 -6.79
N GLN A 252 -7.75 1.86 -7.64
CA GLN A 252 -6.41 1.50 -8.14
C GLN A 252 -5.81 2.63 -8.98
N ALA A 253 -6.64 3.23 -9.85
CA ALA A 253 -6.30 4.42 -10.61
C ALA A 253 -5.90 5.59 -9.70
N HIS A 254 -6.70 5.86 -8.68
CA HIS A 254 -6.43 6.95 -7.75
C HIS A 254 -5.19 6.71 -6.90
N GLN A 255 -4.97 5.47 -6.44
CA GLN A 255 -3.75 5.06 -5.75
C GLN A 255 -2.51 5.34 -6.61
N THR A 256 -2.57 5.07 -7.92
CA THR A 256 -1.48 5.36 -8.86
C THR A 256 -1.16 6.86 -8.91
N GLU A 257 -2.18 7.72 -9.05
CA GLU A 257 -2.01 9.18 -9.04
C GLU A 257 -1.38 9.66 -7.72
N GLN A 258 -1.88 9.15 -6.60
CA GLN A 258 -1.38 9.50 -5.26
C GLN A 258 0.07 9.06 -5.05
N PHE A 259 0.44 7.86 -5.51
CA PHE A 259 1.81 7.34 -5.41
C PHE A 259 2.80 8.28 -6.10
N PHE A 260 2.56 8.66 -7.36
CA PHE A 260 3.47 9.56 -8.07
C PHE A 260 3.50 10.98 -7.50
N ARG A 261 2.39 11.48 -6.99
CA ARG A 261 2.38 12.76 -6.26
C ARG A 261 3.22 12.69 -4.98
N PHE A 262 3.12 11.57 -4.26
CA PHE A 262 3.90 11.31 -3.06
C PHE A 262 5.39 11.24 -3.38
N LEU A 263 5.80 10.48 -4.41
CA LEU A 263 7.20 10.42 -4.84
C LEU A 263 7.74 11.76 -5.30
N LYS A 264 6.96 12.56 -6.04
CA LYS A 264 7.39 13.90 -6.44
C LYS A 264 7.72 14.81 -5.24
N SER A 265 7.06 14.60 -4.11
CA SER A 265 7.20 15.46 -2.93
C SER A 265 8.19 14.91 -1.90
N ASN A 266 8.46 13.60 -1.90
CA ASN A 266 9.23 12.92 -0.85
C ASN A 266 10.31 11.96 -1.38
N GLY A 267 10.48 11.83 -2.70
CA GLY A 267 11.32 10.80 -3.31
C GLY A 267 12.81 10.90 -2.98
N ASP A 268 13.27 12.07 -2.52
CA ASP A 268 14.66 12.28 -2.09
C ASP A 268 14.94 11.72 -0.68
N GLU A 269 13.89 11.39 0.08
CA GLU A 269 13.99 10.94 1.47
C GLU A 269 14.22 9.42 1.61
N PHE A 270 13.98 8.62 0.56
CA PHE A 270 14.10 7.17 0.61
C PHE A 270 14.27 6.56 -0.79
N LYS A 271 14.68 5.30 -0.86
CA LYS A 271 14.73 4.52 -2.10
C LYS A 271 13.67 3.43 -2.07
N LEU A 272 13.01 3.25 -3.20
CA LEU A 272 12.02 2.20 -3.40
C LEU A 272 12.51 1.25 -4.49
N ASP A 273 12.35 -0.04 -4.23
CA ASP A 273 12.32 -1.10 -5.23
C ASP A 273 10.90 -1.67 -5.28
N ILE A 274 10.38 -1.94 -6.47
CA ILE A 274 9.01 -2.42 -6.65
C ILE A 274 9.01 -3.69 -7.49
N HIS A 275 8.43 -4.73 -6.91
CA HIS A 275 8.44 -6.08 -7.44
C HIS A 275 7.10 -6.39 -8.12
N GLY A 276 7.15 -7.25 -9.13
CA GLY A 276 6.00 -7.62 -9.96
C GLY A 276 5.78 -6.72 -11.18
N ASP A 277 4.82 -7.11 -12.02
CA ASP A 277 4.60 -6.53 -13.35
C ASP A 277 3.32 -5.67 -13.44
N GLY A 278 2.82 -5.22 -12.30
CA GLY A 278 1.66 -4.33 -12.22
C GLY A 278 1.89 -2.93 -12.82
N LEU A 279 0.83 -2.13 -12.85
CA LEU A 279 0.82 -0.77 -13.38
C LEU A 279 1.88 0.12 -12.70
N LEU A 280 1.90 0.15 -11.36
CA LEU A 280 2.85 0.99 -10.61
C LEU A 280 4.30 0.62 -10.92
N ALA A 281 4.62 -0.68 -10.89
CA ALA A 281 5.96 -1.17 -11.18
C ALA A 281 6.41 -0.79 -12.58
N THR A 282 5.53 -0.97 -13.57
CA THR A 282 5.81 -0.62 -14.96
C THR A 282 6.05 0.89 -15.13
N MET A 283 5.20 1.72 -14.51
CA MET A 283 5.36 3.19 -14.58
C MET A 283 6.65 3.66 -13.91
N LEU A 284 6.99 3.12 -12.74
CA LEU A 284 8.20 3.52 -12.00
C LEU A 284 9.47 3.16 -12.78
N ARG A 285 9.57 1.91 -13.28
CA ARG A 285 10.72 1.46 -14.09
C ARG A 285 10.85 2.26 -15.38
N THR A 286 9.73 2.60 -16.02
CA THR A 286 9.74 3.39 -17.26
C THR A 286 10.21 4.82 -17.00
N GLY A 287 9.70 5.46 -15.93
CA GLY A 287 10.13 6.81 -15.53
C GLY A 287 11.63 6.86 -15.18
N ALA A 288 12.12 5.90 -14.40
CA ALA A 288 13.54 5.82 -14.04
C ALA A 288 14.45 5.68 -15.27
N ARG A 289 14.08 4.84 -16.24
CA ARG A 289 14.83 4.67 -17.49
C ARG A 289 14.89 5.96 -18.31
N LEU A 290 13.79 6.70 -18.40
CA LEU A 290 13.74 7.97 -19.14
C LEU A 290 14.61 9.05 -18.48
N HIS A 291 14.67 9.08 -17.15
CA HIS A 291 15.52 10.02 -16.43
C HIS A 291 17.01 9.78 -16.72
N LEU A 292 17.47 8.53 -16.64
CA LEU A 292 18.87 8.16 -16.92
C LEU A 292 19.28 8.49 -18.37
N GLN A 293 18.39 8.30 -19.34
CA GLN A 293 18.65 8.63 -20.75
C GLN A 293 18.83 10.14 -21.00
N ASN A 294 18.24 10.99 -20.17
CA ASN A 294 18.37 12.45 -20.29
C ASN A 294 19.62 13.00 -19.59
N GLU A 295 20.24 12.24 -18.68
CA GLU A 295 21.50 12.65 -18.02
C GLU A 295 22.75 12.28 -18.84
N GLU A 296 22.61 11.38 -19.82
CA GLU A 296 23.68 10.96 -20.75
C GLU A 296 23.76 11.83 -22.02
N THR A 297 22.88 12.83 -22.18
CA THR A 297 22.83 13.79 -23.29
C THR A 297 23.15 15.21 -22.86
#